data_AF-A0A356RB30-F1
#
_entry.id   AF-A0A356RB30-F1
#
_cell.length_a   1.000
_cell.length_b   1.000
_cell.length_c   1.000
_cell.angle_alpha   90.00
_cell.angle_beta   90.00
_cell.angle_gamma   90.00
#
_symmetry.space_group_name_H-M   'P 1'
#
loop_
_entity.id
_entity.type
_entity.pdbx_description
1 polymer ?
#
loop_
_entity_poly.entity_id
_entity_poly.type
_entity_poly.pdbx_seq_one_letter_code
_entity_poly.pdbx_strand_id
1 'polypeptide(L)'
;GTAVANHTGKRVNLSHPDMSILVELVPPYAYYSCHRDAGPGGLPTGTGGKVICLISGGIDSPVAAYRMMKRGCKAVFVHFHGRPYLSRVSEEKVRDQVALLTKYQLYSRLYLIPFGEIQSQVVINTPPPVRVVLYRRLMLRIAERIAKEEEAWALTTGDSLGQVASQTPENISVINEATSLPILRPLIGMDKLEITQQAQALGSFETSIEPDQDCCTLFVPKHPQTRCQLPHILKVEQDLDIPGLVQQSLQEKELVTFSHAERMDRRAP
;
A
#
# COMPACT_ATOMS: atom_id res chain seq x y z
N GLY A 1 11.12 -22.83 -39.65
CA GLY A 1 11.23 -21.81 -40.71
C GLY A 1 10.66 -22.32 -42.02
N THR A 2 11.46 -23.02 -42.84
CA THR A 2 11.10 -23.45 -44.20
C THR A 2 9.81 -24.24 -44.30
N ALA A 3 9.57 -25.20 -43.40
CA ALA A 3 8.33 -25.99 -43.40
C ALA A 3 7.08 -25.12 -43.27
N VAL A 4 7.11 -24.11 -42.39
CA VAL A 4 6.01 -23.17 -42.19
C VAL A 4 5.84 -22.26 -43.41
N ALA A 5 6.94 -21.75 -43.97
CA ALA A 5 6.91 -20.91 -45.17
C ALA A 5 6.30 -21.65 -46.37
N ASN A 6 6.70 -22.91 -46.59
CA ASN A 6 6.18 -23.74 -47.68
C ASN A 6 4.69 -24.05 -47.51
N HIS A 7 4.23 -24.29 -46.28
CA HIS A 7 2.84 -24.63 -46.01
C HIS A 7 1.89 -23.41 -46.04
N THR A 8 2.37 -22.25 -45.62
CA THR A 8 1.53 -21.03 -45.48
C THR A 8 1.70 -20.04 -46.64
N GLY A 9 2.72 -20.20 -47.48
CA GLY A 9 3.08 -19.22 -48.51
C GLY A 9 3.63 -17.89 -47.97
N LYS A 10 3.92 -17.81 -46.66
CA LYS A 10 4.43 -16.60 -46.01
C LYS A 10 5.95 -16.52 -46.09
N ARG A 11 6.49 -15.30 -46.18
CA ARG A 11 7.94 -15.04 -46.22
C ARG A 11 8.52 -15.02 -44.82
N VAL A 12 9.76 -15.48 -44.68
CA VAL A 12 10.51 -15.41 -43.42
C VAL A 12 11.18 -14.03 -43.34
N ASN A 13 10.90 -13.29 -42.25
CA ASN A 13 11.55 -12.02 -41.93
C ASN A 13 12.24 -12.14 -40.57
N LEU A 14 13.57 -12.02 -40.52
CA LEU A 14 14.35 -12.15 -39.29
C LEU A 14 14.54 -10.83 -38.53
N SER A 15 14.29 -9.67 -39.17
CA SER A 15 14.46 -8.35 -38.54
C SER A 15 13.15 -7.82 -37.99
N HIS A 16 12.05 -7.94 -38.74
CA HIS A 16 10.73 -7.45 -38.35
C HIS A 16 9.64 -8.50 -38.65
N PRO A 17 9.61 -9.61 -37.91
CA PRO A 17 8.58 -10.64 -38.09
C PRO A 17 7.20 -10.15 -37.61
N ASP A 18 6.16 -10.41 -38.40
CA ASP A 18 4.76 -10.22 -37.94
C ASP A 18 4.38 -11.22 -36.84
N MET A 19 5.01 -12.40 -36.85
CA MET A 19 4.83 -13.45 -35.85
C MET A 19 6.16 -14.17 -35.62
N SER A 20 6.52 -14.34 -34.35
CA SER A 20 7.69 -15.13 -33.95
C SER A 20 7.23 -16.47 -33.37
N ILE A 21 7.74 -17.57 -33.92
CA ILE A 21 7.51 -18.91 -33.40
C ILE A 21 8.73 -19.32 -32.58
N LEU A 22 8.59 -19.32 -31.26
CA LEU A 22 9.58 -19.86 -30.34
C LEU A 22 9.42 -21.37 -30.26
N VAL A 23 10.52 -22.12 -30.36
CA VAL A 23 10.54 -23.57 -30.17
C VAL A 23 11.57 -23.88 -29.09
N GLU A 24 11.11 -24.48 -27.99
CA GLU A 24 11.96 -24.91 -26.87
C GLU A 24 11.97 -26.43 -26.79
N LEU A 25 13.17 -27.00 -26.85
CA LEU A 25 13.37 -28.44 -26.75
C LEU A 25 13.70 -28.79 -25.31
N VAL A 26 12.77 -29.49 -24.64
CA VAL A 26 12.93 -29.98 -23.26
C VAL A 26 12.67 -31.48 -23.29
N PRO A 27 13.70 -32.30 -23.58
CA PRO A 27 13.53 -33.73 -23.81
C PRO A 27 12.72 -34.44 -22.71
N PRO A 28 11.78 -35.34 -23.07
CA PRO A 28 11.49 -35.84 -24.43
C PRO A 28 10.53 -34.96 -25.25
N TYR A 29 10.17 -33.77 -24.76
CA TYR A 29 9.15 -32.91 -25.34
C TYR A 29 9.74 -31.75 -26.16
N ALA A 30 8.95 -31.25 -27.10
CA ALA A 30 9.19 -29.98 -27.78
C ALA A 30 7.97 -29.08 -27.52
N TYR A 31 8.23 -27.90 -27.00
CA TYR A 31 7.23 -26.85 -26.80
C TYR A 31 7.37 -25.82 -27.90
N TYR A 32 6.25 -25.26 -28.35
CA TYR A 32 6.26 -24.12 -29.24
C TYR A 32 5.29 -23.05 -28.75
N SER A 33 5.62 -21.79 -28.99
CA SER A 33 4.72 -20.68 -28.76
C SER A 33 4.82 -19.64 -29.87
N CYS A 34 3.69 -19.08 -30.25
CA CYS A 34 3.59 -17.96 -31.18
C CYS A 34 3.39 -16.61 -30.47
N HIS A 35 3.16 -16.64 -29.16
CA HIS A 35 2.84 -15.48 -28.35
C HIS A 35 3.64 -15.50 -27.04
N ARG A 36 4.07 -14.32 -26.60
CA ARG A 36 4.73 -14.16 -25.30
C ARG A 36 4.10 -12.98 -24.61
N ASP A 37 3.19 -13.27 -23.69
CA ASP A 37 2.60 -12.26 -22.84
C ASP A 37 3.61 -11.88 -21.76
N ALA A 38 3.94 -10.60 -21.68
CA ALA A 38 4.80 -10.10 -20.63
C ALA A 38 4.06 -10.18 -19.29
N GLY A 39 4.57 -10.99 -18.37
CA GLY A 39 4.12 -10.97 -16.98
C GLY A 39 4.46 -9.64 -16.30
N PRO A 40 4.00 -9.43 -15.06
CA PRO A 40 4.22 -8.18 -14.31
C PRO A 40 5.71 -7.89 -14.00
N GLY A 41 6.58 -8.88 -14.19
CA GLY A 41 7.99 -8.84 -13.80
C GLY A 41 8.15 -8.79 -12.28
N GLY A 42 9.27 -8.27 -11.80
CA GLY A 42 9.52 -8.15 -10.36
C GLY A 42 10.10 -9.42 -9.73
N LEU A 43 9.83 -9.61 -8.43
CA LEU A 43 10.31 -10.74 -7.64
C LEU A 43 9.13 -11.54 -7.06
N PRO A 44 9.26 -12.85 -6.83
CA PRO A 44 8.21 -13.64 -6.19
C PRO A 44 7.85 -13.08 -4.82
N THR A 45 6.56 -12.84 -4.58
CA THR A 45 6.05 -12.30 -3.31
C THR A 45 6.44 -13.21 -2.14
N GLY A 46 6.95 -12.62 -1.06
CA GLY A 46 7.46 -13.31 0.13
C GLY A 46 8.99 -13.42 0.19
N THR A 47 9.70 -13.35 -0.95
CA THR A 47 11.18 -13.43 -0.97
C THR A 47 11.87 -12.26 -0.27
N GLY A 48 11.23 -11.09 -0.23
CA GLY A 48 11.69 -9.90 0.47
C GLY A 48 11.20 -9.79 1.93
N GLY A 49 10.65 -10.86 2.51
CA GLY A 49 10.07 -10.83 3.86
C GLY A 49 8.75 -10.08 3.95
N LYS A 50 8.28 -9.79 5.17
CA LYS A 50 7.02 -9.09 5.42
C LYS A 50 7.24 -7.60 5.70
N VAL A 51 6.31 -6.79 5.21
CA VAL A 51 6.23 -5.35 5.51
C VAL A 51 4.82 -4.99 5.94
N ILE A 52 4.70 -4.02 6.86
CA ILE A 52 3.41 -3.42 7.20
C ILE A 52 3.10 -2.30 6.21
N CYS A 53 2.03 -2.42 5.44
CA CYS A 53 1.56 -1.40 4.51
C CYS A 53 0.43 -0.59 5.14
N LEU A 54 0.69 0.69 5.37
CA LEU A 54 -0.34 1.65 5.77
C LEU A 54 -1.22 1.95 4.57
N ILE A 55 -2.46 1.46 4.61
CA ILE A 55 -3.43 1.56 3.52
C ILE A 55 -4.55 2.53 3.92
N SER A 56 -4.96 3.39 3.00
CA SER A 56 -6.07 4.34 3.12
C SER A 56 -7.01 4.19 1.92
N GLY A 57 -8.15 4.89 1.95
CA GLY A 57 -9.07 4.96 0.82
C GLY A 57 -8.53 5.78 -0.37
N GLY A 58 -7.35 6.40 -0.24
CA GLY A 58 -6.76 7.24 -1.28
C GLY A 58 -6.04 6.47 -2.39
N ILE A 59 -5.67 7.19 -3.44
CA ILE A 59 -5.05 6.65 -4.68
C ILE A 59 -3.65 6.06 -4.42
N ASP A 60 -2.89 6.70 -3.52
CA ASP A 60 -1.45 6.49 -3.44
C ASP A 60 -1.08 5.17 -2.73
N SER A 61 -1.76 4.87 -1.61
CA SER A 61 -1.36 3.75 -0.75
C SER A 61 -1.53 2.36 -1.40
N PRO A 62 -2.55 2.07 -2.23
CA PRO A 62 -2.61 0.81 -2.99
C PRO A 62 -1.44 0.66 -3.96
N VAL A 63 -1.05 1.76 -4.63
CA VAL A 63 0.09 1.76 -5.57
C VAL A 63 1.39 1.50 -4.83
N ALA A 64 1.59 2.14 -3.67
CA ALA A 64 2.77 1.91 -2.84
C ALA A 64 2.87 0.44 -2.38
N ALA A 65 1.76 -0.14 -1.91
CA ALA A 65 1.71 -1.55 -1.52
C ALA A 65 2.03 -2.48 -2.70
N TYR A 66 1.44 -2.22 -3.87
CA TYR A 66 1.71 -2.99 -5.08
C TYR A 66 3.20 -2.94 -5.48
N ARG A 67 3.84 -1.77 -5.42
CA ARG A 67 5.28 -1.62 -5.70
C ARG A 67 6.12 -2.46 -4.75
N MET A 68 5.75 -2.55 -3.47
CA MET A 68 6.45 -3.41 -2.51
C MET A 68 6.22 -4.91 -2.79
N MET A 69 5.00 -5.31 -3.13
CA MET A 69 4.71 -6.69 -3.55
C MET A 69 5.51 -7.09 -4.80
N LYS A 70 5.61 -6.20 -5.78
CA LYS A 70 6.43 -6.38 -6.99
C LYS A 70 7.93 -6.53 -6.68
N ARG A 71 8.41 -6.03 -5.54
CA ARG A 71 9.79 -6.23 -5.04
C ARG A 71 9.92 -7.42 -4.08
N GLY A 72 8.95 -8.33 -4.10
CA GLY A 72 9.00 -9.59 -3.36
C GLY A 72 8.59 -9.47 -1.90
N CYS A 73 8.13 -8.31 -1.42
CA CYS A 73 7.65 -8.17 -0.04
C CYS A 73 6.22 -8.68 0.10
N LYS A 74 5.93 -9.45 1.16
CA LYS A 74 4.55 -9.78 1.53
C LYS A 74 3.96 -8.63 2.34
N ALA A 75 2.87 -8.04 1.84
CA ALA A 75 2.23 -6.89 2.46
C ALA A 75 1.19 -7.34 3.49
N VAL A 76 1.36 -6.89 4.73
CA VAL A 76 0.32 -6.95 5.76
C VAL A 76 -0.26 -5.56 5.92
N PHE A 77 -1.58 -5.41 5.75
CA PHE A 77 -2.22 -4.11 5.66
C PHE A 77 -2.67 -3.63 7.04
N VAL A 78 -2.51 -2.33 7.28
CA VAL A 78 -3.04 -1.63 8.45
C VAL A 78 -3.78 -0.39 7.97
N HIS A 79 -5.05 -0.28 8.35
CA HIS A 79 -5.90 0.86 8.05
C HIS A 79 -6.41 1.48 9.34
N PHE A 80 -6.31 2.81 9.43
CA PHE A 80 -6.86 3.59 10.52
C PHE A 80 -8.19 4.18 10.07
N HIS A 81 -9.24 4.01 10.88
CA HIS A 81 -10.57 4.53 10.58
C HIS A 81 -11.09 5.45 11.68
N GLY A 82 -11.93 6.41 11.31
CA GLY A 82 -12.40 7.47 12.21
C GLY A 82 -13.52 7.08 13.18
N ARG A 83 -13.92 5.80 13.26
CA ARG A 83 -14.92 5.34 14.24
C ARG A 83 -14.53 5.73 15.68
N PRO A 84 -15.51 6.08 16.54
CA PRO A 84 -16.95 6.10 16.26
C PRO A 84 -17.48 7.37 15.57
N TYR A 85 -16.63 8.36 15.27
CA TYR A 85 -17.04 9.67 14.76
C TYR A 85 -17.37 9.71 13.26
N LEU A 86 -16.81 8.78 12.48
CA LEU A 86 -17.06 8.64 11.04
C LEU A 86 -17.77 7.33 10.70
N SER A 87 -18.39 7.29 9.52
CA SER A 87 -19.03 6.10 8.96
C SER A 87 -18.02 5.00 8.59
N ARG A 88 -18.53 3.79 8.26
CA ARG A 88 -17.73 2.62 7.84
C ARG A 88 -17.26 2.67 6.38
N VAL A 89 -17.63 3.70 5.63
CA VAL A 89 -17.37 3.80 4.18
C VAL A 89 -15.87 3.66 3.85
N SER A 90 -15.00 4.29 4.64
CA SER A 90 -13.55 4.17 4.43
C SER A 90 -13.01 2.74 4.67
N GLU A 91 -13.62 1.99 5.60
CA GLU A 91 -13.26 0.59 5.84
C GLU A 91 -13.68 -0.30 4.66
N GLU A 92 -14.89 -0.11 4.14
CA GLU A 92 -15.41 -0.86 2.99
C GLU A 92 -14.54 -0.63 1.75
N LYS A 93 -14.26 0.64 1.45
CA LYS A 93 -13.36 1.05 0.36
C LYS A 93 -11.99 0.39 0.47
N VAL A 94 -11.40 0.35 1.67
CA VAL A 94 -10.11 -0.30 1.90
C VAL A 94 -10.19 -1.82 1.81
N ARG A 95 -11.30 -2.45 2.22
CA ARG A 95 -11.50 -3.89 2.02
C ARG A 95 -11.49 -4.23 0.53
N ASP A 96 -12.10 -3.41 -0.31
CA ASP A 96 -12.08 -3.60 -1.76
C ASP A 96 -10.68 -3.42 -2.35
N GLN A 97 -9.94 -2.40 -1.90
CA GLN A 97 -8.53 -2.22 -2.28
C GLN A 97 -7.66 -3.42 -1.89
N VAL A 98 -7.82 -3.93 -0.67
CA VAL A 98 -7.07 -5.10 -0.21
C VAL A 98 -7.49 -6.36 -0.95
N ALA A 99 -8.77 -6.54 -1.27
CA ALA A 99 -9.26 -7.64 -2.09
C ALA A 99 -8.64 -7.62 -3.50
N LEU A 100 -8.56 -6.44 -4.13
CA LEU A 100 -7.84 -6.24 -5.39
C LEU A 100 -6.36 -6.62 -5.27
N LEU A 101 -5.67 -6.10 -4.25
CA LEU A 101 -4.24 -6.36 -4.02
C LEU A 101 -3.94 -7.81 -3.68
N THR A 102 -4.90 -8.55 -3.11
CA THR A 102 -4.75 -9.97 -2.75
C THR A 102 -4.47 -10.84 -3.98
N LYS A 103 -4.88 -10.42 -5.18
CA LYS A 103 -4.54 -11.09 -6.45
C LYS A 103 -3.02 -11.23 -6.66
N TYR A 104 -2.22 -10.34 -6.06
CA TYR A 104 -0.75 -10.29 -6.24
C TYR A 104 0.04 -10.99 -5.11
N GLN A 105 -0.63 -11.47 -4.07
CA GLN A 105 0.02 -12.20 -2.97
C GLN A 105 -0.79 -13.40 -2.43
N LEU A 106 -1.91 -13.73 -3.08
CA LEU A 106 -2.84 -14.84 -2.83
C LEU A 106 -3.58 -14.80 -1.50
N TYR A 107 -2.95 -14.30 -0.44
CA TYR A 107 -3.53 -14.16 0.89
C TYR A 107 -3.06 -12.87 1.55
N SER A 108 -4.02 -12.10 2.06
CA SER A 108 -3.77 -10.82 2.72
C SER A 108 -4.42 -10.77 4.10
N ARG A 109 -3.76 -10.04 5.01
CA ARG A 109 -4.29 -9.67 6.32
C ARG A 109 -4.49 -8.15 6.35
N LEU A 110 -5.61 -7.70 6.87
CA LEU A 110 -5.93 -6.29 7.08
C LEU A 110 -6.29 -6.07 8.54
N TYR A 111 -5.51 -5.25 9.22
CA TYR A 111 -5.83 -4.73 10.54
C TYR A 111 -6.60 -3.42 10.39
N LEU A 112 -7.81 -3.39 10.93
CA LEU A 112 -8.63 -2.19 11.05
C LEU A 112 -8.46 -1.62 12.46
N ILE A 113 -7.96 -0.39 12.55
CA ILE A 113 -7.63 0.26 13.80
C ILE A 113 -8.61 1.42 14.05
N PRO A 114 -9.41 1.38 15.13
CA PRO A 114 -10.15 2.55 15.57
C PRO A 114 -9.18 3.64 16.01
N PHE A 115 -9.31 4.81 15.37
CA PHE A 115 -8.43 5.95 15.60
C PHE A 115 -9.18 7.22 16.02
N GLY A 116 -10.51 7.24 15.89
CA GLY A 116 -11.32 8.41 16.18
C GLY A 116 -11.16 8.93 17.61
N GLU A 117 -11.19 8.04 18.61
CA GLU A 117 -11.01 8.45 20.01
C GLU A 117 -9.61 8.97 20.31
N ILE A 118 -8.58 8.38 19.68
CA ILE A 118 -7.21 8.88 19.79
C ILE A 118 -7.13 10.29 19.21
N GLN A 119 -7.75 10.55 18.06
CA GLN A 119 -7.78 11.88 17.47
C GLN A 119 -8.50 12.87 18.38
N SER A 120 -9.62 12.48 19.00
CA SER A 120 -10.36 13.30 19.97
C SER A 120 -9.48 13.72 21.15
N GLN A 121 -8.75 12.77 21.74
CA GLN A 121 -7.82 13.05 22.85
C GLN A 121 -6.68 13.98 22.43
N VAL A 122 -6.11 13.80 21.24
CA VAL A 122 -5.09 14.70 20.70
C VAL A 122 -5.66 16.09 20.44
N VAL A 123 -6.90 16.21 19.98
CA VAL A 123 -7.56 17.51 19.75
C VAL A 123 -7.70 18.31 21.04
N ILE A 124 -8.09 17.66 22.13
CA ILE A 124 -8.31 18.29 23.44
C ILE A 124 -6.98 18.78 24.03
N ASN A 125 -5.93 17.99 23.91
CA ASN A 125 -4.69 18.20 24.66
C ASN A 125 -3.58 18.90 23.85
N THR A 126 -3.77 19.15 22.55
CA THR A 126 -2.66 19.64 21.70
C THR A 126 -3.03 20.81 20.78
N PRO A 127 -2.05 21.67 20.44
CA PRO A 127 -2.26 22.79 19.53
C PRO A 127 -2.71 22.34 18.14
N PRO A 128 -3.70 23.00 17.50
CA PRO A 128 -4.20 22.62 16.18
C PRO A 128 -3.14 22.42 15.09
N PRO A 129 -2.14 23.30 14.91
CA PRO A 129 -1.22 23.23 13.76
C PRO A 129 -0.39 21.95 13.69
N VAL A 130 -0.11 21.30 14.83
CA VAL A 130 0.78 20.12 14.91
C VAL A 130 0.03 18.79 14.88
N ARG A 131 -1.30 18.80 14.96
CA ARG A 131 -2.13 17.59 15.12
C ARG A 131 -1.90 16.54 14.05
N VAL A 132 -1.76 16.94 12.78
CA VAL A 132 -1.54 16.00 11.67
C VAL A 132 -0.21 15.24 11.86
N VAL A 133 0.85 15.92 12.29
CA VAL A 133 2.14 15.27 12.59
C VAL A 133 2.01 14.30 13.76
N LEU A 134 1.28 14.68 14.82
CA LEU A 134 1.02 13.82 15.97
C LEU A 134 0.21 12.57 15.59
N TYR A 135 -0.85 12.72 14.80
CA TYR A 135 -1.65 11.59 14.29
C TYR A 135 -0.75 10.60 13.54
N ARG A 136 0.07 11.09 12.61
CA ARG A 136 0.96 10.22 11.82
C ARG A 136 2.02 9.53 12.68
N ARG A 137 2.57 10.21 13.69
CA ARG A 137 3.50 9.61 14.66
C ARG A 137 2.83 8.51 15.48
N LEU A 138 1.60 8.71 15.95
CA LEU A 138 0.82 7.69 16.65
C LEU A 138 0.50 6.49 15.74
N MET A 139 0.07 6.74 14.49
CA MET A 139 -0.17 5.68 13.50
C MET A 139 1.07 4.83 13.27
N LEU A 140 2.27 5.44 13.15
CA LEU A 140 3.51 4.70 12.99
C LEU A 140 3.87 3.86 14.22
N ARG A 141 3.66 4.39 15.44
CA ARG A 141 3.89 3.62 16.67
C ARG A 141 2.97 2.40 16.75
N ILE A 142 1.69 2.56 16.44
CA ILE A 142 0.72 1.46 16.41
C ILE A 142 1.12 0.44 15.33
N ALA A 143 1.47 0.92 14.13
CA ALA A 143 1.93 0.07 13.03
C ALA A 143 3.22 -0.70 13.37
N GLU A 144 4.17 -0.10 14.10
CA GLU A 144 5.38 -0.78 14.58
C GLU A 144 5.04 -1.90 15.57
N ARG A 145 4.03 -1.72 16.43
CA ARG A 145 3.59 -2.79 17.34
C ARG A 145 3.00 -3.96 16.56
N ILE A 146 2.19 -3.69 15.54
CA ILE A 146 1.67 -4.72 14.62
C ILE A 146 2.80 -5.37 13.82
N ALA A 147 3.80 -4.60 13.39
CA ALA A 147 4.97 -5.13 12.68
C ALA A 147 5.72 -6.16 13.52
N LYS A 148 5.88 -5.91 14.82
CA LYS A 148 6.52 -6.85 15.75
C LYS A 148 5.71 -8.15 15.89
N GLU A 149 4.38 -8.07 15.96
CA GLU A 149 3.51 -9.26 16.00
C GLU A 149 3.54 -10.07 14.69
N GLU A 150 3.70 -9.40 13.56
CA GLU A 150 3.76 -10.05 12.24
C GLU A 150 5.17 -10.47 11.82
N GLU A 151 6.19 -10.14 12.59
CA GLU A 151 7.60 -10.30 12.21
C GLU A 151 7.94 -9.56 10.90
N ALA A 152 7.32 -8.38 10.71
CA ALA A 152 7.60 -7.50 9.60
C ALA A 152 8.83 -6.62 9.90
N TRP A 153 9.72 -6.48 8.91
CA TRP A 153 10.99 -5.78 9.10
C TRP A 153 10.91 -4.29 8.76
N ALA A 154 9.83 -3.83 8.11
CA ALA A 154 9.64 -2.43 7.75
C ALA A 154 8.16 -2.04 7.70
N LEU A 155 7.93 -0.72 7.76
CA LEU A 155 6.66 -0.07 7.46
C LEU A 155 6.70 0.48 6.03
N THR A 156 5.55 0.63 5.39
CA THR A 156 5.40 1.20 4.05
C THR A 156 4.28 2.23 4.05
N THR A 157 4.53 3.41 3.48
CA THR A 157 3.52 4.46 3.27
C THR A 157 3.39 4.82 1.79
N GLY A 158 2.21 5.33 1.43
CA GLY A 158 1.97 5.99 0.14
C GLY A 158 2.42 7.45 0.09
N ASP A 159 3.44 7.85 0.85
CA ASP A 159 3.90 9.24 0.85
C ASP A 159 4.58 9.63 -0.47
N SER A 160 4.23 10.82 -0.98
CA SER A 160 4.97 11.54 -2.03
C SER A 160 5.44 12.89 -1.52
N LEU A 161 6.67 13.29 -1.86
CA LEU A 161 7.29 14.50 -1.30
C LEU A 161 6.58 15.77 -1.79
N GLY A 162 6.14 16.62 -0.87
CA GLY A 162 5.57 17.93 -1.17
C GLY A 162 4.09 17.92 -1.62
N GLN A 163 3.42 16.77 -1.59
CA GLN A 163 2.02 16.66 -2.01
C GLN A 163 1.03 17.23 -0.99
N VAL A 164 1.27 17.02 0.32
CA VAL A 164 0.48 17.60 1.41
C VAL A 164 1.36 18.15 2.54
N ALA A 165 0.78 18.96 3.44
CA ALA A 165 1.52 19.59 4.53
C ALA A 165 2.31 18.61 5.40
N SER A 166 1.81 17.39 5.61
CA SER A 166 2.48 16.35 6.40
C SER A 166 3.59 15.60 5.66
N GLN A 167 3.81 15.93 4.38
CA GLN A 167 4.78 15.28 3.49
C GLN A 167 5.86 16.25 3.00
N THR A 168 6.13 17.32 3.76
CA THR A 168 7.33 18.14 3.58
C THR A 168 8.57 17.40 4.11
N PRO A 169 9.79 17.75 3.65
CA PRO A 169 11.03 17.15 4.17
C PRO A 169 11.12 17.20 5.70
N GLU A 170 10.75 18.33 6.30
CA GLU A 170 10.81 18.51 7.75
C GLU A 170 9.80 17.64 8.48
N ASN A 171 8.55 17.61 8.01
CA ASN A 171 7.52 16.80 8.65
C ASN A 171 7.77 15.30 8.45
N ILE A 172 8.25 14.85 7.29
CA ILE A 172 8.66 13.45 7.08
C ILE A 172 9.76 13.06 8.07
N SER A 173 10.76 13.92 8.24
CA SER A 173 11.86 13.68 9.18
C SER A 173 11.34 13.58 10.62
N VAL A 174 10.50 14.51 11.04
CA VAL A 174 9.88 14.49 12.38
C VAL A 174 8.97 13.28 12.58
N ILE A 175 8.22 12.86 11.56
CA ILE A 175 7.34 11.69 11.64
C ILE A 175 8.14 10.38 11.75
N ASN A 176 9.26 10.26 11.01
CA ASN A 176 10.12 9.07 11.04
C ASN A 176 10.61 8.73 12.45
N GLU A 177 10.95 9.73 13.26
CA GLU A 177 11.44 9.59 14.63
C GLU A 177 10.41 8.96 15.59
N ALA A 178 9.21 8.62 15.15
CA ALA A 178 8.22 7.91 15.95
C ALA A 178 8.40 6.39 15.96
N THR A 179 9.23 5.85 15.06
CA THR A 179 9.45 4.41 14.94
C THR A 179 10.92 4.07 14.74
N SER A 180 11.32 2.89 15.21
CA SER A 180 12.68 2.36 14.98
C SER A 180 12.81 1.56 13.68
N LEU A 181 11.68 1.19 13.05
CA LEU A 181 11.67 0.40 11.83
C LEU A 181 11.93 1.29 10.59
N PRO A 182 12.60 0.76 9.55
CA PRO A 182 12.66 1.42 8.26
C PRO A 182 11.24 1.72 7.73
N ILE A 183 11.05 2.93 7.20
CA ILE A 183 9.82 3.33 6.50
C ILE A 183 10.11 3.45 5.01
N LEU A 184 9.54 2.53 4.24
CA LEU A 184 9.65 2.49 2.79
C LEU A 184 8.60 3.42 2.17
N ARG A 185 9.04 4.25 1.23
CA ARG A 185 8.18 5.23 0.52
C ARG A 185 8.34 5.06 -0.99
N PRO A 186 7.68 4.05 -1.59
CA PRO A 186 7.88 3.70 -3.00
C PRO A 186 7.49 4.81 -4.00
N LEU A 187 6.77 5.83 -3.52
CA LEU A 187 6.23 6.94 -4.30
C LEU A 187 6.91 8.29 -3.99
N ILE A 188 7.96 8.32 -3.15
CA ILE A 188 8.49 9.58 -2.59
C ILE A 188 8.90 10.62 -3.63
N GLY A 189 9.37 10.17 -4.80
CA GLY A 189 9.81 11.02 -5.91
C GLY A 189 8.87 11.03 -7.11
N MET A 190 7.65 10.49 -6.97
CA MET A 190 6.66 10.45 -8.06
C MET A 190 5.69 11.62 -7.96
N ASP A 191 5.28 12.16 -9.11
CA ASP A 191 4.20 13.13 -9.16
C ASP A 191 2.81 12.47 -9.15
N LYS A 192 1.78 13.31 -8.99
CA LYS A 192 0.39 12.84 -8.89
C LYS A 192 -0.12 12.17 -10.16
N LEU A 193 0.32 12.60 -11.35
CA LEU A 193 -0.10 12.00 -12.62
C LEU A 193 0.50 10.60 -12.77
N GLU A 194 1.78 10.43 -12.44
CA GLU A 194 2.45 9.13 -12.47
C GLU A 194 1.79 8.13 -11.50
N ILE A 195 1.44 8.57 -10.29
CA ILE A 195 0.74 7.74 -9.30
C ILE A 195 -0.66 7.37 -9.82
N THR A 196 -1.39 8.35 -10.37
CA THR A 196 -2.74 8.13 -10.92
C THR A 196 -2.73 7.12 -12.07
N GLN A 197 -1.77 7.23 -13.00
CA GLN A 197 -1.63 6.28 -14.10
C GLN A 197 -1.34 4.87 -13.59
N GLN A 198 -0.51 4.72 -12.55
CA GLN A 198 -0.27 3.41 -11.94
C GLN A 198 -1.51 2.87 -11.23
N ALA A 199 -2.29 3.72 -10.55
CA ALA A 199 -3.54 3.32 -9.92
C ALA A 199 -4.58 2.84 -10.95
N GLN A 200 -4.66 3.51 -12.10
CA GLN A 200 -5.52 3.10 -13.21
C GLN A 200 -5.08 1.76 -13.80
N ALA A 201 -3.78 1.58 -14.06
CA ALA A 201 -3.22 0.33 -14.56
C ALA A 201 -3.42 -0.84 -13.56
N LEU A 202 -3.38 -0.55 -12.26
CA LEU A 202 -3.63 -1.52 -11.18
C LEU A 202 -5.13 -1.84 -11.02
N GLY A 203 -6.02 -0.97 -11.49
CA GLY A 203 -7.46 -1.04 -11.27
C GLY A 203 -7.91 -0.51 -9.90
N SER A 204 -7.02 0.15 -9.14
CA SER A 204 -7.34 0.70 -7.82
C SER A 204 -7.96 2.10 -7.89
N PHE A 205 -7.87 2.78 -9.04
CA PHE A 205 -8.28 4.18 -9.19
C PHE A 205 -9.76 4.41 -8.93
N GLU A 206 -10.65 3.65 -9.57
CA GLU A 206 -12.12 3.84 -9.45
C GLU A 206 -12.57 3.75 -7.99
N THR A 207 -12.19 2.67 -7.31
CA THR A 207 -12.46 2.54 -5.87
C THR A 207 -11.80 3.64 -5.07
N SER A 208 -10.63 4.17 -5.44
CA SER A 208 -9.93 5.23 -4.67
C SER A 208 -10.61 6.60 -4.76
N ILE A 209 -11.36 6.89 -5.84
CA ILE A 209 -12.01 8.18 -6.04
C ILE A 209 -13.45 8.23 -5.50
N GLU A 210 -13.99 7.09 -5.06
CA GLU A 210 -15.29 7.05 -4.40
C GLU A 210 -15.34 8.01 -3.20
N PRO A 211 -16.43 8.77 -3.01
CA PRO A 211 -16.57 9.65 -1.86
C PRO A 211 -16.43 8.88 -0.56
N ASP A 212 -15.51 9.30 0.29
CA ASP A 212 -15.28 8.69 1.59
C ASP A 212 -15.15 9.72 2.71
N GLN A 213 -15.03 9.21 3.92
CA GLN A 213 -14.72 9.98 5.11
C GLN A 213 -13.43 9.38 5.70
N ASP A 214 -12.28 9.84 5.20
CA ASP A 214 -10.98 9.38 5.68
C ASP A 214 -10.72 9.90 7.11
N CYS A 215 -10.19 9.03 7.98
CA CYS A 215 -9.76 9.39 9.33
C CYS A 215 -8.77 10.57 9.31
N CYS A 216 -7.94 10.68 8.28
CA CYS A 216 -6.95 11.75 8.17
C CYS A 216 -7.59 13.12 7.90
N THR A 217 -8.89 13.19 7.57
CA THR A 217 -9.65 14.44 7.43
C THR A 217 -10.36 14.85 8.73
N LEU A 218 -10.52 13.90 9.65
CA LEU A 218 -11.16 14.13 10.94
C LEU A 218 -10.29 15.05 11.80
N PHE A 219 -10.87 16.17 12.22
CA PHE A 219 -10.21 17.18 13.06
C PHE A 219 -8.89 17.76 12.47
N VAL A 220 -8.80 17.85 11.14
CA VAL A 220 -7.69 18.53 10.48
C VAL A 220 -7.75 20.04 10.77
N PRO A 221 -6.64 20.67 11.19
CA PRO A 221 -6.59 22.11 11.38
C PRO A 221 -6.73 22.87 10.04
N LYS A 222 -7.31 24.06 10.06
CA LYS A 222 -7.38 24.95 8.87
C LYS A 222 -6.01 25.29 8.29
N HIS A 223 -5.00 25.43 9.17
CA HIS A 223 -3.63 25.77 8.81
C HIS A 223 -2.67 24.76 9.46
N PRO A 224 -2.50 23.57 8.84
CA PRO A 224 -1.53 22.59 9.33
C PRO A 224 -0.10 23.12 9.16
N GLN A 225 0.75 22.88 10.17
CA GLN A 225 2.13 23.31 10.14
C GLN A 225 2.94 22.47 9.13
N THR A 226 3.56 23.13 8.17
CA THR A 226 4.38 22.48 7.12
C THR A 226 5.82 22.24 7.54
N ARG A 227 6.27 22.87 8.64
CA ARG A 227 7.65 22.79 9.15
C ARG A 227 7.65 22.59 10.66
N CYS A 228 7.36 21.38 11.11
CA CYS A 228 7.46 21.04 12.52
C CYS A 228 8.93 20.83 12.92
N GLN A 229 9.24 21.10 14.19
CA GLN A 229 10.53 20.82 14.80
C GLN A 229 10.38 19.70 15.81
N LEU A 230 11.24 18.68 15.74
CA LEU A 230 11.16 17.50 16.61
C LEU A 230 11.12 17.87 18.11
N PRO A 231 11.96 18.78 18.64
CA PRO A 231 11.90 19.13 20.07
C PRO A 231 10.55 19.69 20.51
N HIS A 232 9.90 20.48 19.64
CA HIS A 232 8.57 21.02 19.91
C HIS A 232 7.52 19.91 19.93
N ILE A 233 7.56 19.01 18.95
CA ILE A 233 6.63 17.87 18.89
C ILE A 233 6.80 16.95 20.09
N LEU A 234 8.03 16.62 20.48
CA LEU A 234 8.30 15.80 21.66
C LEU A 234 7.79 16.46 22.95
N LYS A 235 7.90 17.78 23.07
CA LYS A 235 7.33 18.52 24.22
C LYS A 235 5.81 18.41 24.26
N VAL A 236 5.13 18.57 23.12
CA VAL A 236 3.67 18.41 23.04
C VAL A 236 3.24 16.97 23.32
N GLU A 237 4.03 15.98 22.91
CA GLU A 237 3.75 14.57 23.21
C GLU A 237 3.84 14.23 24.71
N GLN A 238 4.50 15.04 25.54
CA GLN A 238 4.54 14.83 27.01
C GLN A 238 3.17 15.03 27.67
N ASP A 239 2.28 15.79 27.03
CA ASP A 239 0.91 16.04 27.50
C ASP A 239 -0.05 14.90 27.10
N LEU A 240 0.46 13.86 26.41
CA LEU A 240 -0.32 12.72 25.93
C LEU A 240 0.20 11.42 26.57
N ASP A 241 -0.72 10.54 26.99
CA ASP A 241 -0.40 9.16 27.34
C ASP A 241 -0.18 8.32 26.07
N ILE A 242 0.94 8.55 25.38
CA ILE A 242 1.28 7.84 24.14
C ILE A 242 1.25 6.31 24.34
N PRO A 243 1.85 5.72 25.40
CA PRO A 243 1.77 4.28 25.63
C PRO A 243 0.33 3.78 25.79
N GLY A 244 -0.50 4.47 26.59
CA GLY A 244 -1.90 4.11 26.80
C GLY A 244 -2.72 4.19 25.52
N LEU A 245 -2.56 5.26 24.74
CA LEU A 245 -3.21 5.44 23.43
C LEU A 245 -2.87 4.32 22.45
N VAL A 246 -1.59 3.96 22.34
CA VAL A 246 -1.15 2.87 21.46
C VAL A 246 -1.75 1.54 21.93
N GLN A 247 -1.73 1.28 23.24
CA GLN A 247 -2.27 0.05 23.82
C GLN A 247 -3.78 -0.07 23.60
N GLN A 248 -4.52 1.04 23.74
CA GLN A 248 -5.97 1.10 23.48
C GLN A 248 -6.28 0.67 22.04
N SER A 249 -5.65 1.28 21.04
CA SER A 249 -5.86 0.92 19.64
C SER A 249 -5.53 -0.55 19.34
N LEU A 250 -4.53 -1.12 20.01
CA LEU A 250 -4.14 -2.52 19.79
C LEU A 250 -5.14 -3.51 20.40
N GLN A 251 -5.85 -3.13 21.47
CA GLN A 251 -6.89 -3.97 22.09
C GLN A 251 -8.18 -3.97 21.27
N GLU A 252 -8.49 -2.85 20.61
CA GLU A 252 -9.72 -2.68 19.83
C GLU A 252 -9.55 -3.01 18.34
N LYS A 253 -8.37 -3.46 17.90
CA LYS A 253 -8.11 -3.77 16.50
C LYS A 253 -8.95 -4.95 16.00
N GLU A 254 -9.45 -4.85 14.78
CA GLU A 254 -10.11 -5.94 14.07
C GLU A 254 -9.18 -6.50 13.00
N LEU A 255 -9.08 -7.83 12.90
CA LEU A 255 -8.34 -8.51 11.83
C LEU A 255 -9.31 -9.10 10.81
N VAL A 256 -9.10 -8.73 9.56
CA VAL A 256 -9.82 -9.26 8.40
C VAL A 256 -8.82 -10.00 7.53
N THR A 257 -9.25 -11.12 6.94
CA THR A 257 -8.41 -11.92 6.05
C THR A 257 -9.06 -12.03 4.68
N PHE A 258 -8.21 -12.07 3.65
CA PHE A 258 -8.62 -12.17 2.25
C PHE A 258 -7.84 -13.30 1.60
N SER A 259 -8.52 -14.10 0.80
CA SER A 259 -7.91 -15.15 -0.01
C SER A 259 -8.34 -15.00 -1.46
N HIS A 260 -7.38 -15.00 -2.38
CA HIS A 260 -7.68 -15.09 -3.79
C HIS A 260 -8.02 -16.55 -4.12
N ALA A 261 -9.31 -16.85 -4.26
CA ALA A 261 -9.78 -18.17 -4.64
C ALA A 261 -9.65 -18.35 -6.15
N GLU A 262 -8.52 -18.87 -6.63
CA GLU A 262 -8.54 -19.56 -7.91
C GLU A 262 -8.99 -21.00 -7.67
N ARG A 263 -10.30 -21.23 -7.76
CA ARG A 263 -10.77 -22.50 -8.33
C ARG A 263 -10.20 -22.52 -9.74
N MET A 264 -9.08 -23.23 -9.94
CA MET A 264 -8.77 -23.76 -11.25
C MET A 264 -9.91 -24.72 -11.59
N ASP A 265 -10.93 -24.23 -12.26
CA ASP A 265 -11.87 -25.08 -12.97
C ASP A 265 -11.05 -25.77 -14.06
N ARG A 266 -10.51 -26.95 -13.72
CA ARG A 266 -9.84 -27.86 -14.64
C ARG A 266 -10.87 -28.47 -15.57
N ARG A 267 -11.61 -27.65 -16.30
CA ARG A 267 -12.47 -28.02 -17.43
C ARG A 267 -12.57 -26.81 -18.37
N ALA A 268 -11.55 -26.64 -19.21
CA ALA A 268 -11.82 -26.22 -20.57
C ALA A 268 -11.95 -27.50 -21.42
N PRO A 269 -12.91 -27.54 -22.37
CA PRO A 269 -13.18 -28.71 -23.23
C PRO A 269 -12.00 -29.07 -24.14
#